data_AF-A0A1N7JF10-F1
#
_entry.id   AF-A0A1N7JF10-F1
#
_cell.length_a   1.000
_cell.length_b   1.000
_cell.length_c   1.000
_cell.angle_alpha   90.00
_cell.angle_beta   90.00
_cell.angle_gamma   90.00
#
_symmetry.space_group_name_H-M   'P 1'
#
loop_
_entity.id
_entity.type
_entity.pdbx_description
1 polymer ?
#
loop_
_entity_poly.entity_id
_entity_poly.type
_entity_poly.pdbx_seq_one_letter_code
_entity_poly.pdbx_strand_id
1 'polypeptide(L)' 'MHRLAWHAANLMNVHLKKKVTVKKLLGQERNMAQTEREQQFARLMQARQGEGGQTDRPIHL' A
#
# COMPACT_ATOMS: atom_id res chain seq x y z
N MET A 1 -0.48 14.70 -2.32
CA MET A 1 0.09 13.46 -1.75
C MET A 1 1.35 13.67 -0.90
N HIS A 2 2.35 14.43 -1.36
CA HIS A 2 3.63 14.58 -0.61
C HIS A 2 3.46 15.19 0.80
N ARG A 3 2.61 16.21 0.97
CA ARG A 3 2.30 16.82 2.28
C ARG A 3 1.65 15.85 3.27
N LEU A 4 0.74 14.99 2.78
CA LEU A 4 0.10 13.93 3.57
C LEU A 4 1.11 12.88 4.02
N ALA A 5 1.97 12.42 3.11
CA ALA A 5 3.03 11.47 3.43
C ALA A 5 4.06 12.05 4.42
N TRP A 6 4.35 13.35 4.33
CA TRP A 6 5.20 14.05 5.30
C TRP A 6 4.57 14.06 6.70
N HIS A 7 3.29 14.42 6.81
CA HIS A 7 2.58 14.38 8.10
C HIS A 7 2.49 12.97 8.67
N ALA A 8 2.19 11.97 7.85
CA ALA A 8 2.14 10.58 8.27
C ALA A 8 3.52 10.08 8.78
N ALA A 9 4.61 10.41 8.09
CA ALA A 9 5.96 10.06 8.54
C ALA A 9 6.27 10.69 9.90
N ASN A 10 5.96 11.97 10.09
CA ASN A 10 6.19 12.66 11.35
C ASN A 10 5.36 12.09 12.50
N LEU A 11 4.07 11.83 12.27
CA LEU A 11 3.21 11.19 13.28
C LEU A 11 3.75 9.83 13.70
N MET A 12 4.13 8.99 12.73
CA MET A 12 4.69 7.66 13.01
C MET A 12 6.04 7.72 13.72
N ASN A 13 6.90 8.68 13.37
CA ASN A 13 8.22 8.80 13.98
C ASN A 13 8.15 9.30 15.43
N VAL A 14 7.23 10.24 15.70
CA VAL A 14 7.05 10.80 17.05
C VAL A 14 6.27 9.86 17.96
N HIS A 15 5.11 9.37 17.51
CA HIS A 15 4.17 8.65 18.38
C HIS A 15 4.47 7.16 18.47
N LEU A 16 4.98 6.57 17.39
CA LEU A 16 5.27 5.14 17.34
C LEU A 16 6.77 4.84 17.47
N LYS A 17 7.61 5.87 17.64
CA LYS A 17 9.09 5.77 17.68
C LYS A 17 9.68 4.97 16.50
N LYS A 18 8.99 4.93 15.36
CA LYS A 18 9.47 4.26 14.14
C LYS A 18 10.42 5.18 13.38
N LYS A 19 11.27 4.62 12.51
CA LYS A 19 12.09 5.40 11.56
C LYS A 19 11.53 5.20 10.16
N VAL A 20 10.59 6.06 9.77
CA VAL A 20 9.91 6.03 8.47
C VAL A 20 10.23 7.29 7.68
N THR A 21 10.61 7.13 6.42
CA THR A 21 10.87 8.23 5.48
C THR A 21 9.65 8.51 4.61
N VAL A 22 9.49 9.75 4.15
CA VAL A 22 8.42 10.13 3.22
C VAL A 22 8.52 9.32 1.92
N LYS A 23 9.74 9.05 1.44
CA LYS A 23 9.99 8.21 0.25
C LYS A 23 9.50 6.78 0.44
N LYS A 24 9.68 6.20 1.64
CA LYS A 24 9.16 4.87 1.98
C LYS A 24 7.63 4.83 1.98
N LEU A 25 6.98 5.87 2.51
CA LEU A 25 5.51 5.99 2.50
C LEU A 25 4.93 6.22 1.12
N LEU A 26 5.66 6.94 0.27
CA LEU A 26 5.30 7.14 -1.13
C LEU A 26 5.69 5.96 -2.03
N GLY A 27 6.27 4.89 -1.47
CA GLY A 27 6.73 3.72 -2.25
C GLY A 27 7.90 4.00 -3.21
N GLN A 28 8.57 5.15 -3.05
CA GLN A 28 9.67 5.61 -3.89
C GLN A 28 11.04 5.09 -3.39
N GLU A 29 11.10 4.59 -2.16
CA GLU A 29 12.28 3.95 -1.58
C GLU A 29 12.25 2.45 -1.86
N ARG A 30 12.49 2.07 -3.12
CA ARG A 30 12.61 0.65 -3.50
C ARG A 30 13.94 0.45 -4.25
N ASN A 31 14.99 0.18 -3.47
CA ASN A 31 16.10 -0.66 -3.93
C ASN A 31 15.62 -2.12 -4.03
N MET A 32 14.54 -2.37 -4.79
CA MET A 32 14.13 -3.73 -5.10
C MET A 32 14.83 -4.14 -6.37
N ALA A 33 15.34 -5.37 -6.39
CA ALA A 33 15.71 -6.01 -7.64
C ALA A 33 14.48 -5.98 -8.57
N GLN A 34 14.71 -5.76 -9.86
CA GLN A 34 13.64 -5.64 -10.86
C GLN A 34 12.63 -6.80 -10.79
N THR A 35 13.14 -8.01 -10.49
CA THR A 35 12.39 -9.24 -10.27
C THR A 35 11.40 -9.16 -9.11
N GLU A 36 11.76 -8.55 -7.97
CA GLU A 36 10.87 -8.41 -6.82
C GLU A 36 9.75 -7.39 -7.09
N ARG A 37 10.05 -6.36 -7.89
CA ARG A 37 9.06 -5.36 -8.32
C ARG A 37 8.00 -5.99 -9.22
N GLU A 38 8.41 -6.85 -10.16
CA GLU A 38 7.49 -7.57 -11.06
C GLU A 38 6.58 -8.53 -10.29
N GLN A 39 7.12 -9.28 -9.33
CA GLN A 39 6.32 -10.19 -8.50
C GLN A 39 5.29 -9.44 -7.65
N GLN A 40 5.65 -8.28 -7.08
CA GLN A 40 4.71 -7.48 -6.32
C GLN A 40 3.65 -6.83 -7.21
N PHE A 41 4.02 -6.39 -8.41
CA PHE A 41 3.06 -5.87 -9.38
C PHE A 41 2.04 -6.93 -9.78
N ALA A 42 2.49 -8.16 -10.07
CA ALA A 42 1.61 -9.29 -10.37
C ALA A 42 0.63 -9.58 -9.22
N ARG A 43 1.09 -9.57 -7.96
CA ARG A 43 0.24 -9.75 -6.78
C ARG A 43 -0.80 -8.64 -6.62
N LEU A 44 -0.41 -7.38 -6.84
CA LEU A 44 -1.32 -6.23 -6.76
C LEU A 44 -2.37 -6.23 -7.88
N MET A 45 -2.00 -6.67 -9.09
CA MET A 45 -2.93 -6.82 -10.22
C MET A 45 -3.93 -7.96 -9.99
N GLN A 46 -3.48 -9.09 -9.43
CA GLN A 46 -4.37 -10.19 -9.04
C GLN A 46 -5.33 -9.78 -7.93
N ALA A 47 -4.85 -9.08 -6.90
CA ALA A 47 -5.71 -8.58 -5.83
C ALA A 47 -6.78 -7.61 -6.34
N ARG A 48 -6.43 -6.72 -7.29
CA ARG A 48 -7.38 -5.77 -7.89
C ARG A 48 -8.44 -6.45 -8.76
N GLN A 49 -8.11 -7.56 -9.42
CA GLN A 49 -9.10 -8.31 -10.21
C GLN A 49 -10.05 -9.15 -9.34
N GLY A 50 -9.71 -9.41 -8.07
CA GLY A 50 -10.55 -10.15 -7.13
C GLY A 50 -11.57 -9.30 -6.36
N GLU A 51 -11.39 -7.98 -6.24
CA GLU A 51 -12.28 -7.08 -5.48
C GLU A 51 -13.32 -6.35 -6.33
N GLY A 52 -13.63 -6.88 -7.53
CA GLY A 52 -14.61 -6.33 -8.47
C GLY A 52 -15.99 -6.99 -8.48
N GLY A 53 -16.32 -7.89 -7.55
CA GLY A 53 -17.63 -8.53 -7.56
C GLY A 53 -17.87 -9.53 -6.42
N GLN A 54 -18.33 -9.04 -5.26
CA GLN A 54 -19.05 -9.88 -4.32
C GLN A 54 -20.04 -9.06 -3.47
N THR A 55 -20.96 -8.39 -4.16
CA THR A 55 -22.27 -8.01 -3.59
C THR A 55 -23.33 -8.92 -4.21
N ASP A 56 -23.35 -10.18 -3.81
CA ASP A 56 -24.52 -11.04 -3.99
C ASP A 56 -24.68 -11.87 -2.72
N ARG A 57 -25.32 -11.26 -1.73
CA ARG A 57 -25.96 -12.02 -0.65
C ARG A 57 -27.36 -12.35 -1.14
N PRO A 58 -27.74 -13.63 -1.28
CA PRO A 58 -29.13 -13.96 -1.55
C PRO A 58 -29.97 -13.53 -0.33
N ILE A 59 -30.89 -12.60 -0.55
CA ILE A 59 -31.98 -12.32 0.39
C ILE A 59 -32.88 -13.56 0.34
N HIS A 60 -32.82 -14.40 1.37
CA HIS A 60 -33.88 -15.38 1.61
C HIS A 60 -35.14 -14.63 2.04
N LEU A 61 -36.25 -14.94 1.35
CA LEU A 61 -37.60 -14.41 1.54
C LEU A 61 -38.03 -14.34 3.01
#